data_AF-A0A811N929-F1
#
_entry.id   AF-A0A811N929-F1
#
_cell.length_a   1.000
_cell.length_b   1.000
_cell.length_c   1.000
_cell.angle_alpha   90.00
_cell.angle_beta   90.00
_cell.angle_gamma   90.00
#
_symmetry.space_group_name_H-M   'P 1'
#
loop_
_entity.id
_entity.type
_entity.pdbx_description
1 polymer ?
#
loop_
_entity_poly.entity_id
_entity_poly.type
_entity_poly.pdbx_seq_one_letter_code
_entity_poly.pdbx_strand_id
1 'polypeptide(L)'
;MERFTVEQDEALQLLTSLQHLPFDSCWKLQSLPAGLHRLTSLKTLEIEFCQSIRVLHKDGLPDSLQQLRIYSCPSVRALPKGRLPTSLKLLEVSDGSEDLTRQCRNLIGTIPIVKLD
;
A
#
# COMPACT_ATOMS: atom_id res chain seq x y z
N MET A 1 -14.81 8.27 -11.57
CA MET A 1 -13.49 7.89 -10.99
C MET A 1 -13.53 8.32 -9.54
N GLU A 2 -13.33 7.43 -8.58
CA GLU A 2 -13.25 7.83 -7.16
C GLU A 2 -11.78 7.91 -6.75
N ARG A 3 -11.41 9.07 -6.22
CA ARG A 3 -10.11 9.42 -5.63
C ARG A 3 -10.39 10.27 -4.41
N PHE A 4 -9.42 10.35 -3.51
CA PHE A 4 -9.48 11.29 -2.39
C PHE A 4 -9.57 12.72 -2.92
N THR A 5 -10.41 13.54 -2.29
CA THR A 5 -10.37 14.99 -2.50
C THR A 5 -9.12 15.57 -1.85
N VAL A 6 -8.77 16.82 -2.20
CA VAL A 6 -7.62 17.51 -1.59
C VAL A 6 -7.80 17.61 -0.08
N GLU A 7 -9.01 17.94 0.38
CA GLU A 7 -9.33 18.10 1.79
C GLU A 7 -9.26 16.76 2.54
N GLN A 8 -9.70 15.65 1.92
CA GLN A 8 -9.57 14.33 2.52
C GLN A 8 -8.11 13.90 2.63
N ASP A 9 -7.29 14.22 1.64
CA ASP A 9 -5.86 13.93 1.65
C ASP A 9 -5.13 14.74 2.74
N GLU A 10 -5.43 16.04 2.85
CA GLU A 10 -4.91 16.91 3.90
C GLU A 10 -5.35 16.45 5.30
N ALA A 11 -6.63 16.10 5.47
CA ALA A 11 -7.14 15.59 6.74
C ALA A 11 -6.46 14.28 7.16
N LEU A 12 -6.21 13.37 6.20
CA LEU A 12 -5.49 12.12 6.46
C LEU A 12 -4.09 12.41 7.01
N GLN A 13 -3.39 13.40 6.45
CA GLN A 13 -2.03 13.77 6.88
C GLN A 13 -1.98 14.32 8.31
N LEU A 14 -3.10 14.75 8.88
CA LEU A 14 -3.19 15.18 10.28
C LEU A 14 -3.26 13.99 11.25
N LEU A 15 -3.52 12.77 10.77
CA LEU A 15 -3.59 11.54 11.59
C LEU A 15 -2.20 11.00 11.94
N THR A 16 -1.34 11.85 12.52
CA THR A 16 0.08 11.56 12.76
C THR A 16 0.33 10.40 13.74
N SER A 17 -0.65 10.05 14.57
CA SER A 17 -0.61 8.92 15.50
C SER A 17 -1.15 7.61 14.91
N LEU A 18 -1.69 7.63 13.68
CA LEU A 18 -2.28 6.46 13.06
C LEU A 18 -1.22 5.37 12.82
N GLN A 19 -1.46 4.17 13.34
CA GLN A 19 -0.53 3.04 13.22
C GLN A 19 -1.00 1.97 12.24
N HIS A 20 -2.30 1.90 11.96
CA HIS A 20 -2.91 0.93 11.06
C HIS A 20 -3.93 1.64 10.17
N LEU A 21 -3.82 1.43 8.86
CA LEU A 21 -4.70 2.03 7.87
C LEU A 21 -5.20 0.93 6.91
N PRO A 22 -6.46 0.50 7.05
CA PRO A 22 -7.08 -0.46 6.14
C PRO A 22 -7.83 0.24 5.00
N PHE A 23 -7.77 -0.37 3.82
CA PHE A 23 -8.63 -0.11 2.67
C PHE A 23 -9.36 -1.39 2.33
N ASP A 24 -10.55 -1.56 2.90
CA ASP A 24 -11.40 -2.73 2.67
C ASP A 24 -12.48 -2.39 1.63
N SER A 25 -12.66 -3.28 0.66
CA SER A 25 -13.78 -3.30 -0.27
C SER A 25 -13.98 -1.98 -1.03
N CYS A 26 -12.90 -1.24 -1.30
CA CYS A 26 -12.90 0.03 -2.02
C CYS A 26 -12.97 -0.18 -3.55
N TRP A 27 -14.05 -0.80 -4.02
CA TRP A 27 -14.32 -1.22 -5.40
C TRP A 27 -14.19 -0.12 -6.48
N LYS A 28 -14.41 1.15 -6.13
CA LYS A 28 -14.33 2.29 -7.07
C LYS A 28 -13.06 3.13 -6.91
N LEU A 29 -12.31 2.95 -5.82
CA LEU A 29 -11.11 3.74 -5.53
C LEU A 29 -10.01 3.35 -6.52
N GLN A 30 -9.48 4.34 -7.25
CA GLN A 30 -8.49 4.06 -8.30
C GLN A 30 -7.03 4.19 -7.83
N SER A 31 -6.82 4.95 -6.76
CA SER A 31 -5.51 5.23 -6.19
C SER A 31 -5.63 5.51 -4.71
N LEU A 32 -4.60 5.13 -3.97
CA LEU A 32 -4.45 5.53 -2.57
C LEU A 32 -4.19 7.04 -2.41
N PRO A 33 -4.40 7.59 -1.20
CA PRO A 33 -4.08 8.98 -0.87
C PRO A 33 -2.63 9.34 -1.20
N ALA A 34 -2.40 10.57 -1.66
CA ALA A 34 -1.08 11.08 -2.00
C ALA A 34 -0.21 11.30 -0.75
N GLY A 35 -0.84 11.76 0.32
CA GLY A 35 -0.22 12.08 1.60
C GLY A 35 0.21 10.90 2.46
N LEU A 36 0.11 9.64 2.00
CA LEU A 36 0.45 8.46 2.81
C LEU A 36 1.86 8.51 3.41
N HIS A 37 2.83 9.04 2.66
CA HIS A 37 4.21 9.20 3.11
C HIS A 37 4.37 10.10 4.35
N ARG A 38 3.38 10.95 4.66
CA ARG A 38 3.37 11.84 5.84
C ARG A 38 2.82 11.18 7.10
N LEU A 39 2.26 9.97 7.01
CA LEU A 39 1.78 9.21 8.17
C LEU A 39 2.96 8.60 8.94
N THR A 40 3.68 9.44 9.68
CA THR A 40 4.96 9.09 10.32
C THR A 40 4.86 8.00 11.38
N SER A 41 3.69 7.70 11.93
CA SER A 41 3.49 6.58 12.87
C SER A 41 2.97 5.30 12.21
N LEU A 42 2.62 5.31 10.92
CA LEU A 42 1.94 4.19 10.28
C LEU A 42 2.83 2.94 10.24
N LYS A 43 2.36 1.86 10.86
CA LYS A 43 3.08 0.58 10.92
C LYS A 43 2.51 -0.45 9.95
N THR A 44 1.21 -0.39 9.68
CA THR A 44 0.52 -1.35 8.82
C THR A 44 -0.37 -0.64 7.81
N LEU A 45 -0.20 -0.97 6.54
CA LEU A 45 -1.09 -0.60 5.44
C LEU A 45 -1.66 -1.90 4.88
N GLU A 46 -2.99 -1.98 4.87
CA GLU A 46 -3.72 -3.16 4.46
C GLU A 46 -4.74 -2.79 3.39
N ILE A 47 -4.81 -3.57 2.32
CA ILE A 47 -5.67 -3.30 1.17
C ILE A 47 -6.32 -4.62 0.79
N GLU A 48 -7.63 -4.68 0.88
CA GLU A 48 -8.39 -5.92 0.74
C GLU A 48 -9.63 -5.70 -0.14
N PHE A 49 -9.93 -6.67 -1.01
CA PHE A 49 -11.09 -6.65 -1.92
C PHE A 49 -11.22 -5.37 -2.80
N CYS A 50 -10.12 -4.70 -3.11
CA CYS A 50 -10.11 -3.46 -3.89
C CYS A 50 -9.89 -3.69 -5.39
N GLN A 51 -10.98 -3.65 -6.16
CA GLN A 51 -10.97 -4.03 -7.58
C GLN A 51 -10.51 -2.93 -8.56
N SER A 52 -10.45 -1.66 -8.13
CA SER A 52 -10.10 -0.54 -9.02
C SER A 52 -8.73 0.09 -8.75
N ILE A 53 -8.08 -0.23 -7.62
CA ILE A 53 -6.79 0.36 -7.25
C ILE A 53 -5.72 -0.19 -8.19
N ARG A 54 -5.04 0.68 -8.92
CA ARG A 54 -4.02 0.25 -9.90
C ARG A 54 -2.60 0.38 -9.39
N VAL A 55 -2.35 1.41 -8.59
CA VAL A 55 -1.02 1.83 -8.15
C VAL A 55 -1.09 2.28 -6.71
N LEU A 56 -0.16 1.79 -5.89
CA LEU A 56 0.16 2.35 -4.58
C LEU A 56 0.92 3.66 -4.83
N HIS A 57 0.43 4.78 -4.30
CA HIS A 57 0.78 6.13 -4.74
C HIS A 57 2.27 6.34 -5.06
N LYS A 58 2.56 7.08 -6.14
CA LYS A 58 3.91 7.23 -6.71
C LYS A 58 4.94 7.84 -5.75
N ASP A 59 4.50 8.63 -4.78
CA ASP A 59 5.35 9.38 -3.84
C ASP A 59 5.89 8.51 -2.70
N GLY A 60 5.60 7.21 -2.70
CA GLY A 60 6.16 6.24 -1.77
C GLY A 60 5.27 5.93 -0.58
N LEU A 61 5.76 5.04 0.27
CA LEU A 61 5.13 4.63 1.52
C LEU A 61 5.83 5.33 2.70
N PRO A 62 5.16 5.51 3.84
CA PRO A 62 5.79 6.14 5.00
C PRO A 62 6.98 5.30 5.51
N ASP A 63 8.06 5.98 5.91
CA ASP A 63 9.30 5.34 6.38
C ASP A 63 9.12 4.49 7.65
N SER A 64 8.01 4.67 8.35
CA SER A 64 7.64 3.92 9.56
C SER A 64 6.95 2.58 9.27
N LEU A 65 6.57 2.32 8.02
CA LEU A 65 5.74 1.19 7.62
C LEU A 65 6.49 -0.13 7.76
N GLN A 66 5.96 -1.01 8.60
CA GLN A 66 6.54 -2.32 8.90
C GLN A 66 5.85 -3.45 8.15
N GLN A 67 4.58 -3.28 7.78
CA GLN A 67 3.75 -4.33 7.19
C GLN A 67 2.94 -3.74 6.03
N LEU A 68 3.09 -4.34 4.85
CA LEU A 68 2.25 -4.07 3.68
C LEU A 68 1.52 -5.35 3.30
N ARG A 69 0.19 -5.29 3.30
CA ARG A 69 -0.69 -6.41 2.97
C ARG A 69 -1.63 -6.03 1.84
N ILE A 70 -1.72 -6.89 0.83
CA ILE A 70 -2.58 -6.71 -0.34
C ILE A 70 -3.29 -8.03 -0.62
N TYR A 71 -4.61 -8.04 -0.52
CA TYR A 71 -5.41 -9.26 -0.58
C TYR A 71 -6.57 -9.09 -1.56
N SER A 72 -6.74 -10.03 -2.50
CA SER A 72 -7.86 -10.04 -3.45
C SER A 72 -8.00 -8.70 -4.21
N CYS A 73 -6.87 -8.16 -4.67
CA CYS A 73 -6.76 -6.86 -5.35
C CYS A 73 -6.12 -7.02 -6.75
N PRO A 74 -6.81 -7.62 -7.73
CA PRO A 74 -6.23 -8.01 -9.01
C PRO A 74 -5.86 -6.82 -9.92
N SER A 75 -6.35 -5.61 -9.61
CA SER A 75 -6.01 -4.41 -10.38
C SER A 75 -4.68 -3.78 -9.98
N VAL A 76 -4.14 -4.09 -8.80
CA VAL A 76 -2.89 -3.50 -8.32
C VAL A 76 -1.74 -4.15 -9.09
N ARG A 77 -1.08 -3.38 -9.95
CA ARG A 77 -0.04 -3.89 -10.88
C ARG A 77 1.38 -3.58 -10.48
N ALA A 78 1.58 -2.68 -9.53
CA ALA A 78 2.91 -2.27 -9.13
C ALA A 78 2.95 -1.76 -7.70
N LEU A 79 4.12 -1.96 -7.09
CA LEU A 79 4.53 -1.25 -5.89
C LEU A 79 4.80 0.23 -6.22
N PRO A 80 4.88 1.12 -5.22
CA PRO A 80 5.26 2.50 -5.46
C PRO A 80 6.60 2.56 -6.21
N LYS A 81 6.73 3.48 -7.17
CA LYS A 81 7.96 3.63 -7.97
C LYS A 81 9.19 4.06 -7.15
N GLY A 82 9.00 4.48 -5.91
CA GLY A 82 10.07 4.83 -4.97
C GLY A 82 10.68 3.61 -4.27
N ARG A 83 11.68 3.86 -3.42
CA ARG A 83 12.24 2.84 -2.54
C ARG A 83 11.16 2.38 -1.56
N LEU A 84 11.07 1.07 -1.32
CA LEU A 84 10.30 0.58 -0.18
C LEU A 84 10.94 1.06 1.13
N PRO A 85 10.13 1.33 2.17
CA PRO A 85 10.65 1.81 3.44
C PRO A 85 11.57 0.75 4.05
N THR A 86 12.72 1.19 4.60
CA THR A 86 13.71 0.28 5.21
C THR A 86 13.20 -0.41 6.47
N SER A 87 12.14 0.11 7.07
CA SER A 87 11.47 -0.47 8.22
C SER A 87 10.52 -1.62 7.85
N LEU A 88 10.27 -1.87 6.55
CA LEU A 88 9.36 -2.90 6.08
C LEU A 88 9.90 -4.29 6.43
N LYS A 89 9.13 -5.03 7.24
CA LYS A 89 9.47 -6.37 7.70
C LYS A 89 8.65 -7.45 7.02
N LEU A 90 7.41 -7.10 6.66
CA LEU A 90 6.46 -8.01 6.04
C LEU A 90 5.87 -7.39 4.78
N LEU A 91 5.99 -8.13 3.69
CA LEU A 91 5.23 -7.92 2.46
C LEU A 91 4.40 -9.17 2.20
N GLU A 92 3.08 -9.02 2.17
CA GLU A 92 2.16 -10.12 1.93
C GLU A 92 1.21 -9.73 0.80
N VAL A 93 1.19 -10.55 -0.24
CA VAL A 93 0.28 -10.39 -1.39
C VAL A 93 -0.41 -11.72 -1.62
N SER A 94 -1.74 -11.73 -1.61
CA SER A 94 -2.57 -12.89 -1.99
C SER A 94 -3.64 -12.46 -2.99
N ASP A 95 -3.88 -13.28 -4.02
CA ASP A 95 -4.84 -12.99 -5.10
C ASP A 95 -4.62 -11.58 -5.70
N GLY A 96 -3.34 -11.25 -5.93
CA GLY A 96 -2.88 -10.02 -6.58
C GLY A 96 -2.65 -10.21 -8.08
N SER A 97 -2.36 -9.12 -8.80
CA SER A 97 -2.01 -9.24 -10.22
C SER A 97 -0.67 -9.96 -10.43
N GLU A 98 -0.54 -10.68 -11.55
CA GLU A 98 0.71 -11.35 -11.91
C GLU A 98 1.92 -10.41 -11.95
N ASP A 99 1.73 -9.16 -12.42
CA ASP A 99 2.78 -8.14 -12.48
C ASP A 99 3.25 -7.73 -11.08
N LEU A 100 2.32 -7.56 -10.14
CA LEU A 100 2.63 -7.24 -8.75
C LEU A 100 3.36 -8.41 -8.09
N THR A 101 2.81 -9.62 -8.20
CA THR A 101 3.41 -10.82 -7.61
C THR A 101 4.82 -11.05 -8.16
N ARG A 102 5.05 -10.83 -9.45
CA ARG A 102 6.38 -10.91 -10.07
C ARG A 102 7.35 -9.87 -9.49
N GLN A 103 6.91 -8.64 -9.25
CA GLN A 103 7.73 -7.63 -8.57
C GLN A 103 8.05 -8.03 -7.13
N CYS A 104 7.07 -8.54 -6.39
CA CYS A 104 7.25 -8.95 -5.00
C CYS A 104 8.23 -10.13 -4.85
N ARG A 105 8.27 -11.07 -5.80
CA ARG A 105 9.26 -12.16 -5.80
C ARG A 105 10.70 -11.65 -5.84
N ASN A 106 10.96 -10.55 -6.55
CA ASN A 106 12.30 -9.95 -6.62
C ASN A 106 12.75 -9.29 -5.30
N LEU A 107 11.85 -9.17 -4.32
CA LEU A 107 12.13 -8.61 -3.01
C LEU A 107 12.46 -9.67 -1.96
N ILE A 108 12.39 -10.96 -2.32
CA ILE A 108 12.82 -12.07 -1.45
C ILE A 108 14.31 -11.89 -1.15
N GLY A 109 14.66 -11.93 0.14
CA GLY A 109 16.01 -11.66 0.62
C GLY A 109 16.34 -10.17 0.81
N THR A 110 15.52 -9.25 0.27
CA THR A 110 15.59 -7.81 0.57
C THR A 110 14.71 -7.46 1.77
N ILE A 111 13.50 -8.03 1.80
CA ILE A 111 12.54 -7.88 2.91
C ILE A 111 12.62 -9.13 3.78
N PRO A 112 12.60 -9.01 5.12
CA PRO A 112 12.70 -10.16 6.02
C PRO A 112 11.65 -11.26 5.77
N ILE A 113 10.40 -10.87 5.52
CA ILE A 113 9.30 -11.81 5.26
C ILE A 113 8.54 -11.34 4.02
N VAL A 114 8.54 -12.20 3.01
CA VAL A 114 7.72 -12.05 1.79
C VAL A 114 6.84 -13.28 1.67
N LYS A 115 5.53 -13.08 1.65
CA LYS A 115 4.53 -14.13 1.49
C LYS A 115 3.72 -13.86 0.24
N LEU A 116 3.70 -14.83 -0.66
CA LEU A 116 2.99 -14.81 -1.93
C LEU A 116 2.28 -16.16 -2.07
N ASP A 117 1.07 -16.16 -2.61
CA ASP A 117 0.36 -17.37 -3.07
C ASP A 117 0.66 -17.69 -4.55
#